data_AF-A0A0E3JWF8-F1
#
_entry.id   AF-A0A0E3JWF8-F1
#
_cell.length_a   1.000
_cell.length_b   1.000
_cell.length_c   1.000
_cell.angle_alpha   90.00
_cell.angle_beta   90.00
_cell.angle_gamma   90.00
#
_symmetry.space_group_name_H-M   'P 1'
#
loop_
_entity.id
_entity.type
_entity.pdbx_description
1 polymer ?
#
loop_
_entity_poly.entity_id
_entity_poly.type
_entity_poly.pdbx_seq_one_letter_code
_entity_poly.pdbx_strand_id
1 'polypeptide(L)' 'MTKENNREFPTVGTVVEDLKSDKMRSYGKIYGYESYDMGKVTNFPVGSYATIV' A
#
# COMPACT_ATOMS: atom_id res chain seq x y z
N MET A 1 -5.29 29.93 1.59
CA MET A 1 -5.88 28.59 1.81
C MET A 1 -6.09 27.94 0.45
N THR A 2 -5.02 27.37 -0.10
CA THR A 2 -4.99 26.77 -1.45
C THR A 2 -5.10 25.27 -1.29
N LYS A 3 -5.98 24.63 -2.09
CA LYS A 3 -6.18 23.17 -2.14
C LYS A 3 -4.83 22.46 -2.03
N GLU A 4 -4.65 21.68 -0.97
CA GLU A 4 -3.52 20.74 -0.89
C GLU A 4 -3.61 19.86 -2.13
N ASN A 5 -2.64 20.03 -3.04
CA ASN A 5 -2.53 19.20 -4.22
C ASN A 5 -2.40 17.75 -3.75
N ASN A 6 -3.42 16.91 -3.98
CA ASN A 6 -3.30 15.47 -3.83
C ASN A 6 -2.09 15.02 -4.65
N ARG A 7 -0.98 14.75 -3.96
CA ARG A 7 0.26 14.35 -4.59
C ARG A 7 0.22 12.84 -4.74
N GLU A 8 -0.12 12.40 -5.94
CA GLU A 8 -0.19 10.98 -6.27
C GLU A 8 1.23 10.47 -6.59
N PHE A 9 1.57 9.30 -6.05
CA PHE A 9 2.87 8.67 -6.23
C PHE A 9 2.68 7.38 -7.05
N PRO A 10 3.47 7.15 -8.12
CA PRO A 10 3.42 5.89 -8.86
C PRO A 10 3.76 4.72 -7.93
N THR A 11 2.72 3.97 -7.56
CA THR A 11 2.79 2.92 -6.55
C THR A 11 1.93 1.76 -7.00
N VAL A 12 2.45 0.54 -6.86
CA VAL A 12 1.69 -0.70 -7.08
C VAL A 12 1.62 -1.44 -5.76
N GLY A 13 0.40 -1.74 -5.32
CA GLY A 13 0.14 -2.63 -4.19
C GLY A 13 -0.40 -3.96 -4.68
N THR A 14 0.10 -5.06 -4.12
CA THR A 14 -0.49 -6.39 -4.34
C THR A 14 -0.67 -7.06 -2.99
N VAL A 15 -1.93 -7.36 -2.67
CA VAL A 15 -2.35 -7.82 -1.35
C VAL A 15 -3.34 -8.97 -1.51
N VAL A 16 -3.22 -9.96 -0.64
CA VAL A 16 -4.22 -11.00 -0.41
C VAL A 16 -5.00 -10.64 0.85
N GLU A 17 -6.31 -10.55 0.72
CA GLU A 17 -7.23 -10.30 1.82
C GLU A 17 -7.83 -11.63 2.28
N ASP A 18 -7.50 -12.06 3.50
CA ASP A 18 -8.12 -13.20 4.18
C ASP A 18 -9.26 -12.69 5.06
N LEU A 19 -10.44 -12.61 4.44
CA LEU A 19 -11.68 -12.14 5.07
C LEU A 19 -12.43 -13.24 5.82
N LYS A 20 -11.79 -14.39 6.09
CA LYS A 20 -12.37 -15.40 6.96
C LYS A 20 -12.52 -14.82 8.38
N SER A 21 -13.67 -15.07 9.00
CA SER A 21 -14.08 -14.45 10.27
C SER A 21 -13.10 -14.67 11.45
N ASP A 22 -12.32 -15.74 11.43
CA ASP A 22 -11.29 -16.07 12.44
C ASP A 22 -9.89 -15.54 12.10
N LYS A 23 -9.75 -14.88 10.94
CA LYS A 23 -8.49 -14.34 10.43
C LYS A 23 -8.56 -12.84 10.36
N MET A 24 -9.39 -12.30 9.46
CA MET A 24 -9.53 -10.86 9.22
C MET A 24 -8.16 -10.18 9.10
N ARG A 25 -7.39 -10.62 8.10
CA ARG A 25 -5.99 -10.21 7.89
C ARG A 25 -5.71 -9.93 6.43
N SER A 26 -4.76 -9.02 6.20
CA SER A 26 -4.18 -8.78 4.88
C SER A 26 -2.69 -9.13 4.89
N TYR A 27 -2.19 -9.60 3.74
CA TYR A 27 -0.77 -9.88 3.52
C TYR A 27 -0.38 -9.49 2.10
N GLY A 28 0.72 -8.76 1.93
CA GLY A 28 1.09 -8.29 0.60
C GLY A 28 2.42 -7.57 0.56
N LYS A 29 2.60 -6.80 -0.50
CA LYS A 29 3.75 -5.92 -0.71
C LYS A 29 3.30 -4.62 -1.38
N ILE A 30 4.05 -3.56 -1.12
CA ILE A 30 3.96 -2.29 -1.84
C ILE A 30 5.27 -2.06 -2.58
N TYR A 31 5.14 -1.61 -3.83
CA TYR A 31 6.23 -1.37 -4.76
C TYR A 31 6.15 0.05 -5.32
N GLY A 32 7.30 0.72 -5.43
CA GLY A 32 7.42 2.01 -6.09
C GLY A 32 8.86 2.49 -6.17
N TYR A 33 9.07 3.71 -6.66
CA TYR A 33 10.38 4.36 -6.58
C TYR A 33 10.59 4.99 -5.19
N GLU A 34 11.84 4.97 -4.71
CA GLU A 34 12.24 5.57 -3.43
C GLU A 34 12.17 7.11 -3.46
N SER A 35 12.39 7.71 -4.63
CA SER A 35 12.26 9.14 -4.89
C SER A 35 11.58 9.41 -6.24
N TYR A 36 11.30 10.69 -6.51
CA TYR A 36 10.75 11.14 -7.80
C TYR A 36 11.72 11.03 -8.97
N ASP A 37 13.01 10.80 -8.70
CA ASP A 37 14.05 10.76 -9.73
C ASP A 37 14.07 9.43 -10.49
N MET A 38 13.10 8.54 -10.21
CA MET A 38 12.94 7.22 -10.85
C MET A 38 14.21 6.35 -10.78
N GLY A 39 15.00 6.51 -9.72
CA GLY A 39 16.24 5.78 -9.49
C GLY A 39 15.97 4.44 -8.79
N LYS A 40 16.26 4.40 -7.50
CA LYS A 40 16.11 3.18 -6.70
C LYS A 40 14.64 2.81 -6.53
N VAL A 41 14.37 1.51 -6.65
CA VAL A 41 13.07 0.90 -6.42
C VAL A 41 13.01 0.36 -5.00
N THR A 42 11.87 0.55 -4.35
CA THR A 42 11.55 -0.02 -3.05
C THR A 42 10.43 -1.03 -3.20
N ASN A 43 10.61 -2.20 -2.58
CA ASN A 43 9.61 -3.24 -2.47
C ASN A 43 9.64 -3.79 -1.04
N PHE A 44 8.55 -3.61 -0.29
CA PHE A 44 8.51 -3.99 1.12
C PHE A 44 7.23 -4.75 1.46
N PRO A 45 7.31 -5.76 2.36
CA PRO A 45 6.13 -6.50 2.80
C PRO A 45 5.21 -5.62 3.63
N VAL A 46 3.90 -5.84 3.49
CA VAL A 46 2.85 -5.21 4.29
C VAL A 46 1.88 -6.26 4.79
N GLY A 47 1.20 -5.95 5.89
CA GLY A 47 0.10 -6.74 6.41
C GLY A 47 -0.65 -5.97 7.48
N SER A 48 -1.93 -6.23 7.62
CA SER A 48 -2.81 -5.53 8.57
C SER A 48 -3.83 -6.47 9.20
N TYR A 49 -4.44 -6.02 10.30
CA TYR A 49 -5.76 -6.52 10.69
C TYR A 49 -6.82 -5.84 9.83
N ALA A 50 -7.89 -6.56 9.51
CA ALA A 50 -9.01 -6.07 8.72
C ALA A 50 -10.29 -6.00 9.58
N THR A 51 -11.16 -5.05 9.25
CA THR A 51 -12.53 -5.00 9.75
C THR A 51 -13.42 -4.59 8.58
N ILE A 52 -14.61 -5.17 8.49
CA ILE A 52 -15.64 -4.70 7.56
C ILE A 52 -16.42 -3.61 8.30
N VAL A 53 -16.63 -2.47 7.66
CA VAL A 53 -17.28 -1.27 8.21
C VAL A 53 -18.61 -1.01 7.54
#